data_AF-A0A644VZI7-F1
#
_entry.id   AF-A0A644VZI7-F1
#
_cell.length_a   1.000
_cell.length_b   1.000
_cell.length_c   1.000
_cell.angle_alpha   90.00
_cell.angle_beta   90.00
_cell.angle_gamma   90.00
#
_symmetry.space_group_name_H-M   'P 1'
#
loop_
_entity.id
_entity.type
_entity.pdbx_description
1 polymer ?
#
loop_
_entity_poly.entity_id
_entity_poly.type
_entity_poly.pdbx_seq_one_letter_code
_entity_poly.pdbx_strand_id
1 'polypeptide(L)'
;MVGGAVRDMMLGTTPKDFDIATSASPRQIQRMFWNARIIGKRFKLVHLVFKDKVLEVSTFRSGEEALDGNNNVFGSIDQDAKRRDFSINSFYYDPTSGQLLDFNHAMEDFKKKRISSIIDLDESFKEDPVRMIRAIKYSVSTGFTLRWSIKMAIRKYSNELSRVSTSRLTEEVNKILASGHSCDIFNELKRYKLLVFMLPAFSIYSSYPQVQSSLKEMDKQVMLAKQGKGAEVQLADMIKALVDPLIVFTDEQLTIDQRFKETFRQIKVLISPMTPSNYDIELASERLLCERGFKTPRNCVRVQRPANRIPGRRPAAAAQRKPRGEVSAEGAKKRRTRKRGPKKSPMAIAGAQAHSEQPAAQTSAEVHDL
;
A
#
# COMPACT_ATOMS: atom_id res chain seq x y z
N MET A 1 -8.16 -14.59 -5.57
CA MET A 1 -7.83 -13.74 -4.40
C MET A 1 -6.49 -14.15 -3.85
N VAL A 2 -5.69 -13.24 -3.29
CA VAL A 2 -4.30 -13.54 -2.89
C VAL A 2 -3.87 -12.83 -1.61
N GLY A 3 -2.74 -13.25 -1.05
CA GLY A 3 -2.01 -12.45 -0.07
C GLY A 3 -2.64 -12.39 1.31
N GLY A 4 -2.65 -11.20 1.89
CA GLY A 4 -3.11 -10.98 3.26
C GLY A 4 -4.57 -11.37 3.47
N ALA A 5 -5.43 -11.14 2.47
CA ALA A 5 -6.84 -11.47 2.56
C ALA A 5 -7.07 -12.98 2.76
N VAL A 6 -6.36 -13.81 1.98
CA VAL A 6 -6.47 -15.27 2.05
C VAL A 6 -5.94 -15.77 3.40
N ARG A 7 -4.76 -15.28 3.82
CA ARG A 7 -4.19 -15.59 5.14
C ARG A 7 -5.16 -15.25 6.28
N ASP A 8 -5.73 -14.06 6.25
CA ASP A 8 -6.60 -13.56 7.31
C ASP A 8 -7.87 -14.41 7.39
N MET A 9 -8.46 -14.79 6.25
CA MET A 9 -9.56 -15.75 6.19
C MET A 9 -9.18 -17.12 6.77
N MET A 10 -8.02 -17.66 6.43
CA MET A 10 -7.52 -18.93 6.98
C MET A 10 -7.28 -18.88 8.49
N LEU A 11 -7.00 -17.70 9.04
CA LEU A 11 -6.87 -17.45 10.48
C LEU A 11 -8.22 -17.18 11.17
N GLY A 12 -9.34 -17.25 10.44
CA GLY A 12 -10.68 -16.95 10.96
C GLY A 12 -10.92 -15.47 11.22
N THR A 13 -10.11 -14.59 10.63
CA THR A 13 -10.22 -13.14 10.75
C THR A 13 -10.84 -12.53 9.50
N THR A 14 -11.66 -11.48 9.66
CA THR A 14 -12.27 -10.81 8.52
C THR A 14 -11.24 -9.92 7.81
N PRO A 15 -10.93 -10.17 6.53
CA PRO A 15 -10.00 -9.33 5.79
C PRO A 15 -10.60 -7.94 5.53
N LYS A 16 -9.75 -6.90 5.61
CA LYS A 16 -10.17 -5.52 5.35
C LYS A 16 -10.20 -5.19 3.86
N ASP A 17 -9.13 -5.57 3.18
CA ASP A 17 -8.88 -5.30 1.77
C ASP A 17 -8.75 -6.62 1.03
N PHE A 18 -9.22 -6.64 -0.22
CA PHE A 18 -9.15 -7.81 -1.08
C PHE A 18 -8.22 -7.54 -2.25
N ASP A 19 -7.10 -8.25 -2.25
CA ASP A 19 -6.15 -8.25 -3.36
C ASP A 19 -6.55 -9.35 -4.36
N ILE A 20 -6.67 -8.96 -5.62
CA ILE A 20 -7.01 -9.85 -6.73
C ILE A 20 -5.81 -9.94 -7.66
N ALA A 21 -5.31 -11.14 -7.90
CA ALA A 21 -4.32 -11.38 -8.95
C ALA A 21 -4.96 -12.10 -10.13
N THR A 22 -4.57 -11.74 -11.35
CA THR A 22 -5.13 -12.29 -12.59
C THR A 22 -4.06 -12.40 -13.69
N SER A 23 -4.30 -13.25 -14.68
CA SER A 23 -3.51 -13.31 -15.92
C SER A 23 -3.84 -12.16 -16.87
N ALA A 24 -4.94 -11.44 -16.67
CA ALA A 24 -5.32 -10.31 -17.50
C ALA A 24 -4.34 -9.13 -17.34
N SER A 25 -3.81 -8.63 -18.46
CA SER A 25 -2.96 -7.44 -18.47
C SER A 25 -3.74 -6.19 -18.04
N PRO A 26 -3.06 -5.13 -17.55
CA PRO A 26 -3.73 -3.91 -17.10
C PRO A 26 -4.62 -3.26 -18.18
N ARG A 27 -4.21 -3.36 -19.46
CA ARG A 27 -5.01 -2.87 -20.61
C ARG A 27 -6.22 -3.74 -20.92
N GLN A 28 -6.18 -5.05 -20.65
CA GLN A 28 -7.35 -5.91 -20.75
C GLN A 28 -8.36 -5.56 -19.65
N ILE A 29 -7.90 -5.40 -18.42
CA ILE A 29 -8.75 -5.02 -17.28
C ILE A 29 -9.43 -3.66 -17.56
N GLN A 30 -8.69 -2.67 -18.07
CA GLN A 30 -9.28 -1.37 -18.46
C GLN A 30 -10.33 -1.45 -19.57
N ARG A 31 -10.23 -2.42 -20.49
CA ARG A 31 -11.25 -2.63 -21.53
C ARG A 31 -12.49 -3.32 -20.98
N MET A 32 -12.34 -4.18 -19.98
CA MET A 32 -13.44 -4.90 -19.34
C MET A 32 -14.21 -4.02 -18.35
N PHE A 33 -13.50 -3.12 -17.65
CA PHE A 33 -14.07 -2.31 -16.56
C PHE A 33 -13.88 -0.81 -16.83
N TRP A 34 -14.97 -0.10 -17.08
CA TRP A 34 -14.98 1.34 -17.37
C TRP A 34 -14.47 2.20 -16.19
N ASN A 35 -14.57 1.69 -14.97
CA ASN A 35 -14.16 2.31 -13.71
C ASN A 35 -12.73 1.91 -13.29
N ALA A 36 -11.96 1.23 -14.16
CA ALA A 36 -10.60 0.83 -13.89
C ALA A 36 -9.57 1.96 -14.07
N ARG A 37 -8.65 2.07 -13.11
CA ARG A 37 -7.54 3.03 -13.15
C ARG A 37 -6.22 2.31 -12.95
N ILE A 38 -5.34 2.42 -13.94
CA ILE A 38 -3.96 1.94 -13.78
C ILE A 38 -3.21 2.92 -12.88
N ILE A 39 -2.64 2.39 -11.81
CA ILE A 39 -1.82 3.10 -10.83
C ILE A 39 -0.41 2.52 -10.85
N GLY A 40 0.58 3.36 -10.59
CA GLY A 40 1.98 2.97 -10.55
C GLY A 40 2.64 3.00 -11.94
N LYS A 41 3.81 3.62 -12.02
CA LYS A 41 4.61 3.66 -13.25
C LYS A 41 5.41 2.38 -13.46
N ARG A 42 6.07 1.89 -12.39
CA ARG A 42 6.94 0.71 -12.40
C ARG A 42 6.17 -0.59 -12.17
N PHE A 43 5.36 -0.63 -11.12
CA PHE A 43 4.47 -1.75 -10.81
C PHE A 43 3.05 -1.34 -11.17
N LYS A 44 2.57 -1.79 -12.33
CA LYS A 44 1.21 -1.46 -12.77
C LYS A 44 0.20 -2.27 -11.97
N LEU A 45 -0.47 -1.60 -11.04
CA LEU A 45 -1.66 -2.10 -10.36
C LEU A 45 -2.89 -1.48 -11.01
N VAL A 46 -4.03 -2.14 -10.92
CA VAL A 46 -5.31 -1.60 -11.39
C VAL A 46 -6.23 -1.44 -10.20
N HIS A 47 -6.65 -0.21 -9.94
CA HIS A 47 -7.67 0.08 -8.94
C HIS A 47 -9.04 0.03 -9.62
N LEU A 48 -9.92 -0.85 -9.13
CA LEU A 48 -11.32 -0.92 -9.51
C LEU A 48 -12.16 -0.31 -8.39
N VAL A 49 -12.91 0.76 -8.70
CA VAL A 49 -13.81 1.38 -7.72
C VAL A 49 -15.14 0.65 -7.75
N PHE A 50 -15.45 -0.11 -6.71
CA PHE A 50 -16.71 -0.83 -6.57
C PHE A 50 -17.48 -0.31 -5.36
N LYS A 51 -18.58 0.41 -5.61
CA LYS A 51 -19.34 1.16 -4.60
C LYS A 51 -18.43 2.14 -3.84
N ASP A 52 -18.34 2.00 -2.53
CA ASP A 52 -17.52 2.74 -1.59
C ASP A 52 -16.13 2.12 -1.37
N LYS A 53 -15.81 1.02 -2.07
CA LYS A 53 -14.54 0.28 -1.92
C LYS A 53 -13.67 0.38 -3.16
N VAL A 54 -12.37 0.25 -2.93
CA VAL A 54 -11.37 0.14 -3.99
C VAL A 54 -10.80 -1.27 -3.93
N LEU A 55 -10.93 -2.02 -5.02
CA LEU A 55 -10.31 -3.33 -5.18
C LEU A 55 -8.97 -3.16 -5.90
N GLU A 56 -7.93 -3.75 -5.34
CA GLU A 56 -6.61 -3.77 -5.95
C GLU A 56 -6.46 -5.03 -6.82
N VAL A 57 -6.25 -4.82 -8.12
CA VAL A 57 -6.06 -5.90 -9.08
C VAL A 57 -4.64 -5.83 -9.64
N SER A 58 -3.87 -6.91 -9.45
CA SER A 58 -2.55 -7.08 -10.03
C SER A 58 -2.55 -8.13 -11.14
N THR A 59 -1.73 -7.92 -12.16
CA THR A 59 -1.43 -8.98 -13.13
C THR A 59 -0.30 -9.86 -12.58
N PHE A 60 -0.38 -11.18 -12.80
CA PHE A 60 0.69 -12.12 -12.42
C PHE A 60 2.04 -11.68 -12.99
N ARG A 61 3.08 -11.68 -12.15
CA ARG A 61 4.44 -11.31 -12.53
C ARG A 61 5.22 -12.54 -12.97
N SER A 62 6.07 -12.38 -13.98
CA SER A 62 7.00 -13.45 -14.34
C SER A 62 8.14 -13.54 -13.33
N GLY A 63 8.87 -14.66 -13.38
CA GLY A 63 10.11 -14.87 -12.62
C GLY A 63 11.31 -14.09 -13.15
N GLU A 64 11.20 -13.47 -14.32
CA GLU A 64 12.29 -12.72 -14.96
C GLU A 64 12.23 -11.24 -14.57
N GLU A 65 13.38 -10.66 -14.26
CA GLU A 65 13.53 -9.21 -14.17
C GLU A 65 13.69 -8.64 -15.58
N ALA A 66 12.92 -7.61 -15.93
CA ALA A 66 13.13 -6.95 -17.20
C ALA A 66 14.52 -6.28 -17.19
N LEU A 67 15.25 -6.42 -18.30
CA LEU A 67 16.58 -5.84 -18.51
C LEU A 67 16.64 -4.31 -18.26
N ASP A 68 15.49 -3.63 -18.35
CA ASP A 68 15.35 -2.18 -18.16
C ASP A 68 14.93 -1.77 -16.73
N GLY A 69 14.94 -2.69 -15.76
CA GLY A 69 14.46 -2.44 -14.39
C GLY A 69 12.95 -2.21 -14.28
N ASN A 70 12.22 -2.54 -15.35
CA ASN A 70 10.77 -2.36 -15.46
C ASN A 70 10.07 -3.72 -15.21
N ASN A 71 9.66 -4.00 -13.97
CA ASN A 71 9.04 -5.27 -13.54
C ASN A 71 7.62 -5.54 -14.11
N ASN A 72 7.39 -5.26 -15.39
CA ASN A 72 6.13 -5.45 -16.11
C ASN A 72 6.15 -6.66 -17.05
N VAL A 73 6.99 -7.66 -16.77
CA VAL A 73 6.93 -8.94 -17.46
C VAL A 73 5.86 -9.77 -16.76
N PHE A 74 4.84 -10.18 -17.51
CA PHE A 74 3.71 -10.93 -16.98
C PHE A 74 3.98 -12.42 -17.09
N GLY A 75 3.59 -13.17 -16.06
CA GLY A 75 3.89 -14.59 -15.92
C GLY A 75 2.66 -15.42 -15.59
N SER A 76 2.93 -16.67 -15.24
CA SER A 76 1.94 -17.59 -14.69
C SER A 76 1.71 -17.35 -13.19
N ILE A 77 0.63 -17.93 -12.67
CA ILE A 77 0.27 -17.83 -11.24
C ILE A 77 1.35 -18.42 -10.32
N ASP A 78 2.02 -19.51 -10.74
CA ASP A 78 3.08 -20.14 -9.96
C ASP A 78 4.33 -19.26 -9.89
N GLN A 79 4.65 -18.54 -10.97
CA GLN A 79 5.75 -17.58 -11.00
C GLN A 79 5.48 -16.40 -10.07
N ASP A 80 4.24 -15.86 -10.05
CA ASP A 80 3.86 -14.80 -9.12
C ASP A 80 3.93 -15.28 -7.66
N ALA A 81 3.50 -16.53 -7.40
CA ALA A 81 3.55 -17.14 -6.08
C ALA A 81 4.99 -17.27 -5.54
N LYS A 82 5.96 -17.63 -6.40
CA LYS A 82 7.38 -17.79 -6.03
C LYS A 82 8.09 -16.47 -5.71
N ARG A 83 7.55 -15.33 -6.18
CA ARG A 83 8.12 -13.98 -5.92
C ARG A 83 7.65 -13.34 -4.62
N ARG A 84 6.80 -14.02 -3.86
CA ARG A 84 6.28 -13.49 -2.59
C ARG A 84 7.33 -13.63 -1.50
N ASP A 85 7.22 -12.76 -0.51
CA ASP A 85 8.22 -12.67 0.55
C ASP A 85 8.12 -13.84 1.54
N PHE A 86 6.91 -14.15 2.01
CA PHE A 86 6.68 -15.19 3.02
C PHE A 86 5.60 -16.19 2.59
N SER A 87 5.78 -17.44 3.00
CA SER A 87 4.86 -18.57 2.74
C SER A 87 3.42 -18.26 3.11
N ILE A 88 3.20 -17.70 4.31
CA ILE A 88 1.86 -17.34 4.80
C ILE A 88 1.10 -16.34 3.91
N ASN A 89 1.79 -15.64 3.01
CA ASN A 89 1.20 -14.67 2.09
C ASN A 89 1.17 -15.17 0.64
N SER A 90 1.55 -16.41 0.38
CA SER A 90 1.63 -16.98 -0.98
C SER A 90 0.48 -17.90 -1.35
N PHE A 91 -0.53 -18.02 -0.49
CA PHE A 91 -1.78 -18.68 -0.83
C PHE A 91 -2.60 -17.90 -1.86
N TYR A 92 -3.23 -18.65 -2.76
CA TYR A 92 -4.21 -18.16 -3.71
C TYR A 92 -5.53 -18.84 -3.43
N TYR A 93 -6.61 -18.08 -3.40
CA TYR A 93 -7.96 -18.62 -3.29
C TYR A 93 -8.71 -18.36 -4.59
N ASP A 94 -9.23 -19.41 -5.22
CA ASP A 94 -10.13 -19.30 -6.36
C ASP A 94 -11.59 -19.29 -5.89
N PRO A 95 -12.29 -18.16 -5.96
CA PRO A 95 -13.68 -18.08 -5.53
C PRO A 95 -14.66 -18.86 -6.43
N THR A 96 -14.23 -19.27 -7.63
CA THR A 96 -15.09 -19.99 -8.58
C THR A 96 -15.15 -21.48 -8.26
N SER A 97 -13.99 -22.09 -8.02
CA SER A 97 -13.88 -23.49 -7.62
C SER A 97 -13.96 -23.70 -6.10
N GLY A 98 -13.78 -22.64 -5.31
CA GLY A 98 -13.70 -22.72 -3.85
C GLY A 98 -12.37 -23.28 -3.35
N GLN A 99 -11.37 -23.42 -4.23
CA GLN A 99 -10.10 -24.07 -3.91
C GLN A 99 -9.05 -23.10 -3.37
N LEU A 100 -8.30 -23.56 -2.36
CA LEU A 100 -7.07 -22.94 -1.94
C LEU A 100 -5.89 -23.59 -2.69
N LEU A 101 -5.11 -22.78 -3.39
CA LEU A 101 -3.95 -23.20 -4.16
C LEU A 101 -2.67 -22.83 -3.40
N ASP A 102 -1.81 -23.83 -3.20
CA ASP A 102 -0.48 -23.69 -2.63
C ASP A 102 0.60 -24.14 -3.62
N PHE A 103 1.45 -23.20 -4.03
CA PHE A 103 2.56 -23.44 -4.97
C PHE A 103 3.92 -23.54 -4.27
N ASN A 104 3.99 -23.29 -2.96
CA ASN A 104 5.25 -23.16 -2.22
C ASN A 104 5.30 -24.08 -0.99
N HIS A 105 4.39 -25.05 -0.89
CA HIS A 105 4.19 -25.89 0.30
C HIS A 105 4.04 -25.07 1.60
N ALA A 106 3.45 -23.88 1.48
CA ALA A 106 3.21 -22.95 2.57
C ALA A 106 2.25 -23.49 3.64
N MET A 107 1.40 -24.45 3.28
CA MET A 107 0.43 -25.09 4.19
C MET A 107 1.12 -25.80 5.35
N GLU A 108 2.31 -26.38 5.14
CA GLU A 108 3.08 -26.99 6.22
C GLU A 108 3.51 -25.98 7.29
N ASP A 109 4.05 -24.85 6.84
CA ASP A 109 4.49 -23.78 7.73
C ASP A 109 3.30 -23.13 8.43
N PHE A 110 2.17 -23.00 7.73
CA PHE A 110 0.92 -22.51 8.31
C PHE A 110 0.42 -23.41 9.44
N LYS A 111 0.34 -24.73 9.22
CA LYS A 111 -0.04 -25.71 10.26
C LYS A 111 0.93 -25.69 11.45
N LYS A 112 2.23 -25.52 11.20
CA LYS A 112 3.27 -25.41 12.24
C LYS A 112 3.32 -24.02 12.90
N LYS A 113 2.49 -23.05 12.49
CA LYS A 113 2.50 -21.64 12.93
C LYS A 113 3.87 -20.99 12.83
N ARG A 114 4.52 -21.16 11.68
CA ARG A 114 5.87 -20.66 11.39
C ARG A 114 5.86 -19.71 10.21
N ILE A 115 6.70 -18.68 10.30
CA ILE A 115 6.99 -17.80 9.17
C ILE A 115 8.26 -18.30 8.51
N SER A 116 8.17 -18.55 7.21
CA SER A 116 9.27 -18.94 6.33
C SER A 116 9.34 -17.99 5.13
N SER A 117 10.56 -17.72 4.66
CA SER A 117 10.81 -16.97 3.43
C SER A 117 10.73 -17.92 2.25
N ILE A 118 10.11 -17.47 1.15
CA ILE A 118 10.05 -18.26 -0.10
C ILE A 118 11.35 -18.07 -0.88
N ILE A 119 11.79 -16.81 -1.00
CA ILE A 119 13.08 -16.43 -1.58
C ILE A 119 14.18 -16.67 -0.53
N ASP A 120 15.38 -17.04 -0.97
CA ASP A 120 16.54 -17.14 -0.09
C ASP A 120 16.74 -15.85 0.72
N LEU A 121 17.09 -15.97 2.00
CA LEU A 121 17.14 -14.82 2.91
C LEU A 121 18.26 -13.84 2.56
N ASP A 122 19.40 -14.33 2.06
CA ASP A 122 20.53 -13.48 1.70
C ASP A 122 20.21 -12.64 0.45
N GLU A 123 19.45 -13.20 -0.50
CA GLU A 123 18.93 -12.46 -1.66
C GLU A 123 17.78 -11.54 -1.25
N SER A 124 16.80 -12.10 -0.54
CA SER A 124 15.54 -11.43 -0.22
C SER A 124 15.73 -10.13 0.57
N PHE A 125 16.59 -10.14 1.59
CA PHE A 125 16.84 -8.96 2.41
C PHE A 125 17.82 -7.97 1.75
N LYS A 126 18.63 -8.42 0.78
CA LYS A 126 19.42 -7.51 -0.08
C LYS A 126 18.60 -6.91 -1.21
N GLU A 127 17.60 -7.59 -1.73
CA GLU A 127 16.70 -7.01 -2.72
C GLU A 127 15.79 -5.96 -2.05
N ASP A 128 15.07 -6.37 -1.00
CA ASP A 128 14.12 -5.52 -0.29
C ASP A 128 14.24 -5.65 1.24
N PRO A 129 15.06 -4.80 1.89
CA PRO A 129 15.29 -4.84 3.35
C PRO A 129 14.01 -4.67 4.18
N VAL A 130 12.97 -4.04 3.60
CA VAL A 130 11.67 -3.85 4.26
C VAL A 130 11.01 -5.19 4.62
N ARG A 131 11.37 -6.29 3.94
CA ARG A 131 10.91 -7.64 4.27
C ARG A 131 11.28 -8.05 5.71
N MET A 132 12.37 -7.53 6.29
CA MET A 132 12.70 -7.78 7.70
C MET A 132 11.64 -7.21 8.66
N ILE A 133 11.18 -5.98 8.40
CA ILE A 133 10.12 -5.32 9.18
C ILE A 133 8.81 -6.09 9.02
N ARG A 134 8.51 -6.52 7.79
CA ARG A 134 7.33 -7.32 7.48
C ARG A 134 7.33 -8.68 8.19
N ALA A 135 8.47 -9.36 8.27
CA ALA A 135 8.61 -10.62 9.01
C ALA A 135 8.19 -10.45 10.47
N ILE A 136 8.72 -9.43 11.16
CA ILE A 136 8.38 -9.14 12.56
C ILE A 136 6.91 -8.77 12.70
N LYS A 137 6.41 -7.88 11.83
CA LYS A 137 5.00 -7.48 11.81
C LYS A 137 4.09 -8.70 11.68
N TYR A 138 4.37 -9.60 10.74
CA TYR A 138 3.57 -10.81 10.54
C TYR A 138 3.69 -11.76 11.73
N SER A 139 4.88 -11.92 12.32
CA SER A 139 5.08 -12.78 13.48
C SER A 139 4.20 -12.35 14.64
N VAL A 140 4.19 -11.06 14.95
CA VAL A 140 3.38 -10.52 16.04
C VAL A 140 1.89 -10.55 15.70
N SER A 141 1.51 -10.08 14.51
CA SER A 141 0.08 -9.95 14.13
C SER A 141 -0.63 -11.30 14.00
N THR A 142 0.08 -12.35 13.58
CA THR A 142 -0.50 -13.70 13.41
C THR A 142 -0.26 -14.62 14.62
N GLY A 143 0.63 -14.23 15.54
CA GLY A 143 1.13 -15.09 16.61
C GLY A 143 2.06 -16.21 16.12
N PHE A 144 2.49 -16.21 14.86
CA PHE A 144 3.39 -17.22 14.32
C PHE A 144 4.84 -16.95 14.75
N THR A 145 5.63 -18.00 14.84
CA THR A 145 7.03 -17.89 15.23
C THR A 145 7.94 -17.73 14.01
N LEU A 146 8.90 -16.80 14.09
CA LEU A 146 9.97 -16.72 13.09
C LEU A 146 10.89 -17.95 13.17
N ARG A 147 11.20 -18.58 12.03
CA ARG A 147 12.27 -19.57 11.94
C ARG A 147 13.60 -18.97 12.39
N TRP A 148 14.46 -19.81 12.98
CA TRP A 148 15.76 -19.36 13.50
C TRP A 148 16.64 -18.71 12.43
N SER A 149 16.64 -19.24 11.20
CA SER A 149 17.34 -18.67 10.05
C SER A 149 16.91 -17.23 9.77
N ILE A 150 15.61 -16.92 9.83
CA ILE A 150 15.09 -15.56 9.64
C ILE A 150 15.59 -14.64 10.76
N LYS A 151 15.54 -15.09 12.02
CA LYS A 151 16.01 -14.31 13.17
C LYS A 151 17.50 -13.97 13.06
N MET A 152 18.31 -14.87 12.50
CA MET A 152 19.74 -14.63 12.25
C MET A 152 19.94 -13.69 11.06
N ALA A 153 19.22 -13.90 9.96
CA ALA A 153 19.29 -13.04 8.78
C ALA A 153 18.89 -11.59 9.10
N ILE A 154 17.84 -11.36 9.91
CA ILE A 154 17.45 -10.01 10.35
C ILE A 154 18.60 -9.30 11.06
N ARG A 155 19.33 -10.02 11.93
CA ARG A 155 20.49 -9.44 12.64
C ARG A 155 21.66 -9.16 11.71
N LYS A 156 21.91 -10.06 10.75
CA LYS A 156 23.00 -9.93 9.76
C LYS A 156 22.76 -8.73 8.82
N TYR A 157 21.52 -8.53 8.38
CA TYR A 157 21.18 -7.55 7.35
C TYR A 157 20.52 -6.28 7.86
N SER A 158 20.42 -6.05 9.18
CA SER A 158 19.73 -4.88 9.74
C SER A 158 20.19 -3.55 9.13
N ASN A 159 21.48 -3.42 8.84
CA ASN A 159 22.08 -2.20 8.27
C ASN A 159 21.60 -1.90 6.84
N GLU A 160 21.09 -2.89 6.12
CA GLU A 160 20.51 -2.71 4.78
C GLU A 160 19.26 -1.80 4.82
N LEU A 161 18.61 -1.62 5.96
CA LEU A 161 17.51 -0.66 6.09
C LEU A 161 17.94 0.79 5.83
N SER A 162 19.22 1.13 6.00
CA SER A 162 19.74 2.49 5.80
C SER A 162 19.60 3.00 4.36
N ARG A 163 19.57 2.11 3.36
CA ARG A 163 19.37 2.47 1.94
C ARG A 163 17.90 2.53 1.53
N VAL A 164 16.97 2.15 2.41
CA VAL A 164 15.55 2.20 2.11
C VAL A 164 15.07 3.65 2.19
N SER A 165 14.32 4.10 1.18
CA SER A 165 13.72 5.43 1.17
C SER A 165 12.79 5.64 2.37
N THR A 166 12.81 6.83 2.96
CA THR A 166 11.98 7.20 4.11
C THR A 166 10.48 7.05 3.87
N SER A 167 10.00 7.25 2.65
CA SER A 167 8.59 7.03 2.29
C SER A 167 8.16 5.57 2.48
N ARG A 168 8.97 4.61 2.02
CA ARG A 168 8.69 3.17 2.20
C ARG A 168 8.71 2.76 3.67
N LEU A 169 9.62 3.32 4.46
CA LEU A 169 9.62 3.10 5.91
C LEU A 169 8.37 3.70 6.57
N THR A 170 7.97 4.90 6.17
CA THR A 170 6.74 5.57 6.64
C THR A 170 5.51 4.73 6.35
N GLU A 171 5.39 4.15 5.16
CA GLU A 171 4.29 3.24 4.81
C GLU A 171 4.22 2.04 5.74
N GLU A 172 5.36 1.45 6.10
CA GLU A 172 5.37 0.34 7.06
C GLU A 172 5.07 0.80 8.49
N VAL A 173 5.54 1.96 8.95
CA VAL A 173 5.12 2.51 10.26
C VAL A 173 3.61 2.70 10.30
N ASN A 174 3.01 3.29 9.26
CA ASN A 174 1.57 3.50 9.20
C ASN A 174 0.80 2.17 9.26
N LYS A 175 1.29 1.12 8.56
CA LYS A 175 0.70 -0.22 8.64
C LYS A 175 0.87 -0.87 10.03
N ILE A 176 1.98 -0.60 10.71
CA ILE A 176 2.21 -1.08 12.08
C ILE A 176 1.25 -0.40 13.05
N LEU A 177 1.10 0.92 12.97
CA LEU A 177 0.15 1.67 13.79
C LEU A 177 -1.29 1.20 13.56
N ALA A 178 -1.68 1.00 12.30
CA ALA A 178 -3.01 0.50 11.93
C ALA A 178 -3.21 -1.02 12.17
N SER A 179 -2.21 -1.72 12.71
CA SER A 179 -2.28 -3.17 12.90
C SER A 179 -3.13 -3.56 14.11
N GLY A 180 -3.21 -2.72 15.14
CA GLY A 180 -3.76 -3.10 16.45
C GLY A 180 -2.79 -3.91 17.31
N HIS A 181 -1.52 -3.99 16.90
CA HIS A 181 -0.43 -4.67 17.60
C HIS A 181 0.85 -3.81 17.61
N SER A 182 0.72 -2.49 17.46
CA SER A 182 1.84 -1.57 17.30
C SER A 182 2.81 -1.61 18.48
N CYS A 183 2.32 -1.72 19.71
CA CYS A 183 3.15 -1.81 20.91
C CYS A 183 4.12 -3.00 20.84
N ASP A 184 3.58 -4.20 20.58
CA ASP A 184 4.37 -5.43 20.55
C ASP A 184 5.30 -5.48 19.34
N ILE A 185 4.84 -4.98 18.18
CA ILE A 185 5.68 -4.88 16.99
C ILE A 185 6.85 -3.93 17.22
N PHE A 186 6.64 -2.75 17.83
CA PHE A 186 7.73 -1.82 18.11
C PHE A 186 8.73 -2.38 19.13
N ASN A 187 8.25 -3.13 20.13
CA ASN A 187 9.13 -3.83 21.07
C ASN A 187 10.05 -4.83 20.36
N GLU A 188 9.51 -5.66 19.46
CA GLU A 188 10.32 -6.60 18.68
C GLU A 188 11.24 -5.87 17.68
N LEU A 189 10.76 -4.83 16.99
CA LEU A 189 11.62 -4.01 16.12
C LEU A 189 12.78 -3.36 16.87
N LYS A 190 12.57 -2.91 18.12
CA LYS A 190 13.64 -2.40 18.99
C LYS A 190 14.62 -3.49 19.35
N ARG A 191 14.13 -4.68 19.72
CA ARG A 191 14.96 -5.86 20.06
C ARG A 191 15.89 -6.26 18.92
N TYR A 192 15.44 -6.16 17.67
CA TYR A 192 16.26 -6.41 16.48
C TYR A 192 17.02 -5.17 15.97
N LYS A 193 16.99 -4.05 16.70
CA LYS A 193 17.63 -2.77 16.32
C LYS A 193 17.16 -2.24 14.96
N LEU A 194 15.94 -2.56 14.54
CA LEU A 194 15.35 -2.06 13.29
C LEU A 194 14.59 -0.74 13.51
N LEU A 195 14.02 -0.55 14.70
CA LEU A 195 13.20 0.63 15.01
C LEU A 195 13.96 1.95 14.83
N VAL A 196 15.27 1.95 15.11
CA VAL A 196 16.14 3.13 14.99
C VAL A 196 16.21 3.68 13.56
N PHE A 197 16.05 2.84 12.54
CA PHE A 197 16.08 3.29 11.13
C PHE A 197 14.77 3.98 10.72
N MET A 198 13.66 3.62 11.36
CA MET A 198 12.32 4.13 11.02
C MET A 198 11.94 5.34 11.87
N LEU A 199 12.32 5.31 13.14
CA LEU A 199 11.91 6.26 14.18
C LEU A 199 13.04 6.46 15.21
N PRO A 200 14.18 7.07 14.84
CA PRO A 200 15.35 7.23 15.73
C PRO A 200 15.01 7.85 17.10
N ALA A 201 14.35 9.00 17.13
CA ALA A 201 14.04 9.71 18.37
C ALA A 201 13.09 8.89 19.26
N PHE A 202 11.99 8.41 18.69
CA PHE A 202 11.03 7.58 19.41
C PHE A 202 11.64 6.24 19.88
N SER A 203 12.58 5.66 19.14
CA SER A 203 13.21 4.37 19.50
C SER A 203 13.87 4.40 20.89
N ILE A 204 14.40 5.57 21.30
CA ILE A 204 15.00 5.78 22.62
C ILE A 204 13.94 5.59 23.71
N TYR A 205 12.80 6.27 23.57
CA TYR A 205 11.76 6.36 24.58
C TYR A 205 10.68 5.27 24.50
N SER A 206 10.64 4.48 23.43
CA SER A 206 9.65 3.44 23.16
C SER A 206 9.41 2.42 24.29
N SER A 207 10.37 2.23 25.20
CA SER A 207 10.25 1.31 26.33
C SER A 207 9.67 1.93 27.59
N TYR A 208 9.38 3.24 27.59
CA TYR A 208 8.82 3.91 28.74
C TYR A 208 7.38 3.42 29.01
N PRO A 209 7.01 3.16 30.29
CA PRO A 209 5.70 2.60 30.63
C PRO A 209 4.51 3.40 30.08
N GLN A 210 4.61 4.73 30.11
CA GLN A 210 3.57 5.63 29.58
C GLN A 210 3.42 5.51 28.06
N VAL A 211 4.51 5.29 27.32
CA VAL A 211 4.48 5.07 25.86
C VAL A 211 3.83 3.74 25.55
N GLN A 212 4.23 2.67 26.25
CA GLN A 212 3.63 1.36 26.07
C GLN A 212 2.13 1.34 26.41
N SER A 213 1.74 2.03 27.47
CA SER A 213 0.34 2.13 27.88
C SER A 213 -0.50 2.88 26.84
N SER A 214 0.02 4.01 26.32
CA SER A 214 -0.62 4.78 25.25
C SER A 214 -0.81 3.95 23.97
N LEU A 215 0.23 3.23 23.54
CA LEU A 215 0.16 2.37 22.35
C LEU A 215 -0.81 1.19 22.54
N LYS A 216 -0.84 0.56 23.72
CA LYS A 216 -1.79 -0.54 24.00
C LYS A 216 -3.24 -0.07 23.97
N GLU A 217 -3.52 1.11 24.50
CA GLU A 217 -4.87 1.67 24.45
C GLU A 217 -5.27 2.03 23.02
N MET A 218 -4.37 2.64 22.25
CA MET A 218 -4.59 2.89 20.82
C MET A 218 -4.79 1.58 20.04
N ASP A 219 -3.98 0.55 20.31
CA ASP A 219 -4.09 -0.77 19.69
C ASP A 219 -5.48 -1.38 19.94
N LYS A 220 -5.99 -1.28 21.17
CA LYS A 220 -7.35 -1.71 21.53
C LYS A 220 -8.42 -0.94 20.74
N GLN A 221 -8.30 0.37 20.62
CA GLN A 221 -9.24 1.20 19.84
C GLN A 221 -9.22 0.81 18.35
N VAL A 222 -8.02 0.63 17.78
CA VAL A 222 -7.85 0.16 16.40
C VAL A 222 -8.55 -1.18 16.21
N MET A 223 -8.34 -2.15 17.11
CA MET A 223 -8.96 -3.48 17.03
C MET A 223 -10.49 -3.42 17.13
N LEU A 224 -11.04 -2.61 18.04
CA LEU A 224 -12.49 -2.39 18.14
C LEU A 224 -13.06 -1.79 16.85
N ALA A 225 -12.36 -0.82 16.26
CA ALA A 225 -12.74 -0.23 14.98
C ALA A 225 -12.71 -1.28 13.85
N LYS A 226 -11.71 -2.17 13.82
CA LYS A 226 -11.65 -3.26 12.82
C LYS A 226 -12.86 -4.20 12.91
N GLN A 227 -13.39 -4.41 14.10
CA GLN A 227 -14.55 -5.27 14.35
C GLN A 227 -15.89 -4.55 14.13
N GLY A 228 -15.89 -3.29 13.71
CA GLY A 228 -17.10 -2.47 13.59
C GLY A 228 -17.75 -2.09 14.92
N LYS A 229 -17.01 -2.22 16.04
CA LYS A 229 -17.48 -1.96 17.41
C LYS A 229 -16.93 -0.66 18.01
N GLY A 230 -16.22 0.15 17.23
CA GLY A 230 -15.58 1.38 17.69
C GLY A 230 -15.59 2.47 16.62
N ALA A 231 -15.25 3.69 17.03
CA ALA A 231 -15.07 4.80 16.10
C ALA A 231 -13.87 4.55 15.18
N GLU A 232 -13.93 5.10 13.97
CA GLU A 232 -12.82 5.04 13.03
C GLU A 232 -11.60 5.78 13.61
N VAL A 233 -10.45 5.07 13.67
CA VAL A 233 -9.19 5.62 14.18
C VAL A 233 -8.40 6.19 13.00
N GLN A 234 -8.16 7.50 12.99
CA GLN A 234 -7.43 8.17 11.92
C GLN A 234 -5.92 8.10 12.16
N LEU A 235 -5.13 8.37 11.12
CA LEU A 235 -3.66 8.45 11.25
C LEU A 235 -3.22 9.49 12.28
N ALA A 236 -3.94 10.61 12.38
CA ALA A 236 -3.70 11.61 13.41
C ALA A 236 -3.83 11.07 14.84
N ASP A 237 -4.81 10.21 15.12
CA ASP A 237 -4.98 9.58 16.44
C ASP A 237 -3.82 8.64 16.76
N MET A 238 -3.38 7.89 15.75
CA MET A 238 -2.26 6.96 15.90
C MET A 238 -0.93 7.70 16.12
N ILE A 239 -0.69 8.79 15.38
CA ILE A 239 0.48 9.66 15.57
C ILE A 239 0.43 10.29 16.96
N LYS A 240 -0.74 10.80 17.39
CA LYS A 240 -0.92 11.35 18.73
C LYS A 240 -0.58 10.32 19.80
N ALA A 241 -1.12 9.11 19.74
CA ALA A 241 -0.84 8.06 20.71
C ALA A 241 0.66 7.68 20.78
N LEU A 242 1.35 7.72 19.64
CA LEU A 242 2.78 7.47 19.54
C LEU A 242 3.63 8.50 20.30
N VAL A 243 3.23 9.79 20.25
CA VAL A 243 4.07 10.91 20.69
C VAL A 243 3.59 11.60 21.96
N ASP A 244 2.30 11.54 22.28
CA ASP A 244 1.69 12.28 23.39
C ASP A 244 2.44 12.10 24.73
N PRO A 245 2.80 10.87 25.16
CA PRO A 245 3.54 10.68 26.41
C PRO A 245 4.94 11.32 26.44
N LEU A 246 5.44 11.80 25.30
CA LEU A 246 6.75 12.42 25.11
C LEU A 246 6.67 13.93 24.86
N ILE A 247 5.46 14.49 24.67
CA ILE A 247 5.28 15.93 24.46
C ILE A 247 5.40 16.66 25.80
N VAL A 248 6.32 17.62 25.84
CA VAL A 248 6.60 18.46 27.02
C VAL A 248 6.14 19.89 26.76
N PHE A 249 5.46 20.47 27.75
CA PHE A 249 5.08 21.87 27.75
C PHE A 249 5.98 22.61 28.73
N THR A 250 6.85 23.48 28.22
CA THR A 250 7.87 24.19 29.03
C THR A 250 7.38 25.52 29.60
N ASP A 251 6.34 26.13 29.03
CA ASP A 251 5.97 27.52 29.34
C ASP A 251 4.47 27.73 29.57
N GLU A 252 4.13 28.34 30.71
CA GLU A 252 2.78 28.85 30.99
C GLU A 252 2.42 30.08 30.13
N GLN A 253 3.42 30.79 29.60
CA GLN A 253 3.22 32.08 28.91
C GLN A 253 3.14 32.00 27.38
N LEU A 254 3.20 30.81 26.78
CA LEU A 254 3.04 30.68 25.32
C LEU A 254 1.64 31.08 24.88
N THR A 255 1.57 31.95 23.87
CA THR A 255 0.31 32.23 23.15
C THR A 255 -0.24 30.94 22.52
N ILE A 256 -1.54 30.94 22.20
CA ILE A 256 -2.23 29.80 21.59
C ILE A 256 -1.52 29.34 20.30
N ASP A 257 -1.11 30.28 19.44
CA ASP A 257 -0.41 29.99 18.18
C ASP A 257 1.01 29.44 18.40
N GLN A 258 1.76 29.99 19.36
CA GLN A 258 3.10 29.50 19.67
C GLN A 258 3.05 28.10 20.24
N ARG A 259 2.10 27.82 21.15
CA ARG A 259 1.89 26.50 21.72
C ARG A 259 1.57 25.46 20.64
N PHE A 260 0.64 25.79 19.73
CA PHE A 260 0.32 24.91 18.60
C PHE A 260 1.54 24.64 17.71
N LYS A 261 2.30 25.68 17.33
CA LYS A 261 3.51 25.53 16.51
C LYS A 261 4.57 24.69 17.20
N GLU A 262 4.74 24.84 18.51
CA GLU A 262 5.69 24.07 19.29
C GLU A 262 5.28 22.61 19.41
N THR A 263 4.02 22.31 19.70
CA THR A 263 3.49 20.93 19.66
C THR A 263 3.68 20.29 18.29
N PHE A 264 3.30 20.99 17.22
CA PHE A 264 3.51 20.53 15.84
C PHE A 264 4.98 20.22 15.55
N ARG A 265 5.91 21.08 16.00
CA ARG A 265 7.34 20.90 15.84
C ARG A 265 7.85 19.68 16.62
N GLN A 266 7.44 19.51 17.87
CA GLN A 266 7.84 18.36 18.69
C GLN A 266 7.37 17.05 18.07
N ILE A 267 6.12 16.97 17.61
CA ILE A 267 5.59 15.79 16.90
C ILE A 267 6.48 15.46 15.70
N LYS A 268 6.80 16.47 14.86
CA LYS A 268 7.69 16.26 13.71
C LYS A 268 9.06 15.72 14.06
N VAL A 269 9.66 16.21 15.15
CA VAL A 269 10.98 15.73 15.60
C VAL A 269 10.90 14.27 16.07
N LEU A 270 9.86 13.92 16.84
CA LEU A 270 9.70 12.57 17.40
C LEU A 270 9.45 11.51 16.33
N ILE A 271 8.70 11.85 15.27
CA ILE A 271 8.37 10.92 14.19
C ILE A 271 9.36 10.98 13.02
N SER A 272 10.28 11.94 12.99
CA SER A 272 11.32 12.01 11.95
C SER A 272 12.12 10.70 11.90
N PRO A 273 12.43 10.14 10.70
CA PRO A 273 12.28 10.71 9.36
C PRO A 273 10.95 10.43 8.64
N MET A 274 9.88 10.05 9.35
CA MET A 274 8.58 9.82 8.72
C MET A 274 8.08 11.06 7.98
N THR A 275 7.36 10.81 6.89
CA THR A 275 6.78 11.87 6.04
C THR A 275 5.25 11.78 5.95
N PRO A 276 4.50 11.88 7.06
CA PRO A 276 3.04 11.94 7.00
C PRO A 276 2.58 13.29 6.41
N SER A 277 1.30 13.39 6.05
CA SER A 277 0.78 14.65 5.55
C SER A 277 0.76 15.71 6.67
N ASN A 278 0.97 16.98 6.32
CA ASN A 278 0.86 18.05 7.33
C ASN A 278 -0.53 18.09 7.97
N TYR A 279 -1.58 17.69 7.24
CA TYR A 279 -2.94 17.57 7.77
C TYR A 279 -2.99 16.62 8.97
N ASP A 280 -2.36 15.45 8.87
CA ASP A 280 -2.38 14.46 9.96
C ASP A 280 -1.63 14.97 11.20
N ILE A 281 -0.54 15.72 11.01
CA ILE A 281 0.22 16.32 12.12
C ILE A 281 -0.53 17.49 12.74
N GLU A 282 -1.15 18.36 11.93
CA GLU A 282 -1.98 19.47 12.40
C GLU A 282 -3.15 18.94 13.25
N LEU A 283 -3.85 17.92 12.75
CA LEU A 283 -4.96 17.26 13.46
C LEU A 283 -4.50 16.55 14.74
N ALA A 284 -3.36 15.87 14.70
CA ALA A 284 -2.78 15.26 15.90
C ALA A 284 -2.43 16.33 16.96
N SER A 285 -1.86 17.46 16.53
CA SER A 285 -1.51 18.58 17.41
C SER A 285 -2.74 19.20 18.05
N GLU A 286 -3.79 19.42 17.27
CA GLU A 286 -5.08 19.95 17.75
C GLU A 286 -5.68 19.03 18.81
N ARG A 287 -5.84 17.73 18.49
CA ARG A 287 -6.44 16.74 19.40
C ARG A 287 -5.65 16.60 20.69
N LEU A 288 -4.32 16.55 20.62
CA LEU A 288 -3.45 16.50 21.79
C LEU A 288 -3.66 17.70 22.71
N LEU A 289 -3.69 18.91 22.16
CA LEU A 289 -3.88 20.13 22.93
C LEU A 289 -5.27 20.19 23.57
N CYS A 290 -6.31 19.84 22.81
CA CYS A 290 -7.68 19.81 23.33
C CYS A 290 -7.86 18.80 24.46
N GLU A 291 -7.29 17.59 24.35
CA GLU A 291 -7.35 16.58 25.41
C GLU A 291 -6.63 17.00 26.70
N ARG A 292 -5.59 17.83 26.58
CA ARG A 292 -4.90 18.44 27.72
C ARG A 292 -5.54 19.75 28.20
N GLY A 293 -6.72 20.10 27.69
CA GLY A 293 -7.49 21.28 28.12
C GLY A 293 -7.02 22.62 27.56
N PHE A 294 -6.11 22.63 26.56
CA PHE A 294 -5.65 23.86 25.92
C PHE A 294 -6.56 24.28 24.77
N LYS A 295 -6.64 25.61 24.53
CA LYS A 295 -7.27 26.18 23.34
C LYS A 295 -6.32 26.07 22.14
N THR A 296 -6.88 25.94 20.95
CA THR A 296 -6.15 25.88 19.67
C THR A 296 -6.53 27.05 18.77
N PRO A 297 -5.67 27.45 17.80
CA PRO A 297 -6.02 28.48 16.83
C PRO A 297 -7.22 28.07 15.98
N ARG A 298 -8.05 29.04 15.59
CA ARG A 298 -9.16 28.79 14.64
C ARG A 298 -8.59 28.31 13.31
N ASN A 299 -9.19 27.27 12.72
CA ASN A 299 -8.76 26.68 11.44
C ASN A 299 -7.28 26.22 11.42
N CYS A 300 -6.78 25.73 12.56
CA CYS A 300 -5.40 25.21 12.66
C CYS A 300 -5.16 23.93 11.86
N VAL A 301 -6.22 23.18 11.55
CA VAL A 301 -6.19 22.02 10.66
C VAL A 301 -6.65 22.42 9.26
N ARG A 302 -5.82 22.17 8.25
CA ARG A 302 -6.18 22.48 6.85
C ARG A 302 -7.35 21.61 6.39
N VAL A 303 -8.19 22.15 5.51
CA VAL A 303 -9.22 21.35 4.85
C VAL A 303 -8.55 20.33 3.94
N GLN A 304 -8.82 19.04 4.18
CA GLN A 304 -8.36 17.99 3.29
C GLN A 304 -9.07 18.15 1.94
N ARG A 305 -8.30 18.42 0.87
CA ARG A 305 -8.87 18.34 -0.48
C ARG A 305 -9.26 16.89 -0.72
N PRO A 306 -10.50 16.59 -1.14
CA PRO A 306 -10.91 15.21 -1.38
C PRO A 306 -9.95 14.59 -2.42
N ALA A 307 -9.27 13.51 -2.01
CA ALA A 307 -8.27 12.82 -2.82
C ALA A 307 -8.83 12.25 -4.15
N ASN A 308 -10.16 12.24 -4.30
CA ASN A 308 -10.87 11.79 -5.49
C ASN A 308 -11.99 12.76 -5.90
N ARG A 309 -11.66 13.96 -6.38
CA ARG A 309 -12.54 14.57 -7.40
C ARG A 309 -12.31 13.82 -8.71
N ILE A 310 -13.20 12.88 -9.01
CA ILE A 310 -13.45 12.45 -10.39
C ILE A 310 -13.64 13.75 -11.19
N PRO A 311 -12.84 14.05 -12.23
CA PRO A 311 -13.18 15.13 -13.14
C PRO A 311 -14.49 14.71 -13.82
N GLY A 312 -15.62 15.12 -13.23
CA GLY A 312 -16.91 15.03 -13.86
C GLY A 312 -16.79 15.81 -15.15
N ARG A 313 -16.89 15.12 -16.28
CA ARG A 313 -17.11 15.74 -17.58
C ARG A 313 -18.30 16.68 -17.37
N ARG A 314 -18.08 18.00 -17.57
CA ARG A 314 -19.18 18.98 -17.62
C ARG A 314 -20.29 18.36 -18.47
N PRO A 315 -21.57 18.39 -18.04
CA PRO A 315 -22.65 17.96 -18.92
C PRO A 315 -22.47 18.73 -20.21
N ALA A 316 -22.40 18.02 -21.34
CA ALA A 316 -22.44 18.68 -22.63
C ALA A 316 -23.71 19.55 -22.61
N ALA A 317 -23.53 20.86 -22.63
CA ALA A 317 -24.65 21.79 -22.71
C ALA A 317 -25.51 21.31 -23.87
N ALA A 318 -26.78 21.01 -23.58
CA ALA A 318 -27.74 20.60 -24.57
C ALA A 318 -27.71 21.63 -25.70
N ALA A 319 -27.13 21.24 -26.83
CA ALA A 319 -27.13 22.06 -28.02
C ALA A 319 -28.58 22.12 -28.51
N GLN A 320 -29.32 23.13 -28.06
CA GLN A 320 -30.56 23.54 -28.66
C GLN A 320 -30.27 23.86 -30.13
N ARG A 321 -30.65 22.93 -31.01
CA ARG A 321 -30.69 23.15 -32.44
C ARG A 321 -31.76 24.23 -32.71
N LYS A 322 -31.32 25.47 -32.94
CA LYS A 322 -32.16 26.45 -33.66
C LYS A 322 -32.14 26.11 -35.16
N PRO A 323 -33.28 26.17 -35.86
CA PRO A 323 -33.30 25.97 -37.30
C PRO A 323 -32.65 27.20 -37.97
N ARG A 324 -31.71 26.97 -38.89
CA ARG A 324 -31.18 28.03 -39.75
C ARG A 324 -32.07 28.13 -40.98
N GLY A 325 -32.79 29.25 -41.08
CA GLY A 325 -33.38 29.75 -42.31
C GLY A 325 -32.31 30.19 -43.32
N GLU A 326 -32.77 30.33 -44.56
CA GLU A 326 -32.00 30.47 -45.81
C GLU A 326 -31.31 31.84 -46.02
N VAL A 327 -30.39 31.82 -47.01
CA VAL A 327 -29.77 32.92 -47.81
C VAL A 327 -28.88 33.94 -47.03
N SER A 328 -27.76 34.48 -47.53
CA SER A 328 -27.21 34.65 -48.88
C SER A 328 -25.67 34.81 -48.88
N ALA A 329 -25.10 34.77 -50.08
CA ALA A 329 -23.69 34.87 -50.41
C ALA A 329 -23.09 36.28 -50.22
N GLU A 330 -21.79 36.34 -49.87
CA GLU A 330 -20.76 37.21 -50.49
C GLU A 330 -19.40 37.08 -49.77
N GLY A 331 -18.29 37.25 -50.49
CA GLY A 331 -17.01 37.68 -49.89
C GLY A 331 -15.82 36.74 -50.06
N ALA A 332 -15.02 37.01 -51.08
CA ALA A 332 -13.84 36.23 -51.49
C ALA A 332 -12.53 36.54 -50.72
N LYS A 333 -11.51 35.70 -51.01
CA LYS A 333 -10.03 35.89 -50.86
C LYS A 333 -9.45 35.57 -49.46
N LYS A 334 -8.32 34.87 -49.28
CA LYS A 334 -7.08 34.78 -50.08
C LYS A 334 -6.23 33.57 -49.64
N ARG A 335 -5.51 32.99 -50.62
CA ARG A 335 -4.45 31.96 -50.57
C ARG A 335 -3.40 32.14 -49.45
N ARG A 336 -2.85 31.02 -48.95
CA ARG A 336 -1.42 30.69 -49.14
C ARG A 336 -1.08 29.21 -48.88
N THR A 337 -0.58 28.59 -49.94
CA THR A 337 0.04 27.27 -50.05
C THR A 337 1.46 27.24 -49.49
N ARG A 338 1.89 26.11 -48.90
CA ARG A 338 3.27 25.62 -49.02
C ARG A 338 3.29 24.10 -49.22
N LYS A 339 3.76 23.71 -50.41
CA LYS A 339 4.13 22.36 -50.85
C LYS A 339 5.37 21.88 -50.06
N ARG A 340 5.46 20.57 -49.83
CA ARG A 340 6.62 19.71 -50.18
C ARG A 340 6.15 18.25 -50.22
N GLY A 341 6.34 17.60 -51.37
CA GLY A 341 6.03 16.19 -51.62
C GLY A 341 7.23 15.27 -51.29
N PRO A 342 7.43 14.16 -52.03
CA PRO A 342 6.74 12.89 -51.76
C PRO A 342 7.71 11.68 -51.70
N LYS A 343 7.11 10.48 -51.54
CA LYS A 343 7.63 9.11 -51.85
C LYS A 343 8.52 8.47 -50.75
N LYS A 344 8.45 7.17 -50.43
CA LYS A 344 8.12 5.95 -51.20
C LYS A 344 7.80 4.80 -50.23
N SER A 345 6.89 3.90 -50.63
CA SER A 345 6.77 2.52 -50.13
C SER A 345 7.75 1.60 -50.87
N PRO A 346 7.97 0.35 -50.40
CA PRO A 346 7.36 -0.75 -51.14
C PRO A 346 6.77 -1.93 -50.30
N MET A 347 5.87 -2.64 -50.98
CA MET A 347 5.27 -3.99 -50.82
C MET A 347 6.13 -5.04 -50.08
N ALA A 348 5.59 -5.83 -49.14
CA ALA A 348 4.62 -6.95 -49.21
C ALA A 348 5.23 -8.30 -49.65
N ILE A 349 5.24 -9.29 -48.73
CA ILE A 349 5.08 -10.73 -49.01
C ILE A 349 4.25 -11.35 -47.88
N ALA A 350 3.24 -12.13 -48.26
CA ALA A 350 2.37 -12.91 -47.41
C ALA A 350 2.90 -14.34 -47.22
N GLY A 351 2.54 -14.96 -46.09
CA GLY A 351 2.70 -16.39 -45.82
C GLY A 351 1.77 -16.80 -44.68
N ALA A 352 0.90 -17.77 -44.95
CA ALA A 352 -0.25 -18.16 -44.15
C ALA A 352 0.05 -19.32 -43.17
N GLN A 353 -0.91 -19.52 -42.26
CA GLN A 353 -1.21 -20.72 -41.45
C GLN A 353 -0.20 -21.14 -40.36
N ALA A 354 -0.67 -21.23 -39.11
CA ALA A 354 -1.23 -22.47 -38.56
C ALA A 354 -1.59 -22.27 -37.08
N HIS A 355 -2.63 -23.00 -36.66
CA HIS A 355 -3.00 -23.26 -35.28
C HIS A 355 -1.79 -23.74 -34.46
N SER A 356 -1.67 -23.25 -33.22
CA SER A 356 -1.13 -24.06 -32.15
C SER A 356 -1.85 -23.72 -30.84
N GLU A 357 -2.33 -24.78 -30.23
CA GLU A 357 -3.01 -24.83 -28.95
C GLU A 357 -2.11 -24.23 -27.87
N GLN A 358 -2.70 -23.42 -26.99
CA GLN A 358 -2.06 -23.13 -25.71
C GLN A 358 -2.07 -24.43 -24.91
N PRO A 359 -0.91 -24.93 -24.43
CA PRO A 359 -0.93 -26.03 -23.48
C PRO A 359 -1.56 -25.49 -22.20
N ALA A 360 -2.59 -26.18 -21.71
CA ALA A 360 -3.02 -26.05 -20.33
C ALA A 360 -1.79 -26.32 -19.46
N ALA A 361 -1.27 -25.28 -18.82
CA ALA A 361 -0.21 -25.42 -17.85
C ALA A 361 -0.74 -26.34 -16.73
N GLN A 362 -0.19 -27.56 -16.65
CA GLN A 362 -0.38 -28.43 -15.50
C GLN A 362 0.21 -27.69 -14.30
N THR A 363 -0.66 -27.03 -13.54
CA THR A 363 -0.29 -26.35 -12.31
C THR A 363 0.08 -27.41 -11.27
N SER A 364 1.34 -27.41 -10.84
CA SER A 364 1.87 -28.24 -9.74
C SER A 364 1.36 -27.79 -8.36
N ALA A 365 0.17 -27.21 -8.28
CA ALA A 365 -0.40 -26.68 -7.06
C ALA A 365 -0.95 -27.82 -6.20
N GLU A 366 -0.65 -27.79 -4.91
CA GLU A 366 -1.44 -28.55 -3.94
C GLU A 366 -2.76 -27.82 -3.72
N VAL A 367 -3.86 -28.56 -3.83
CA VAL A 367 -5.21 -28.06 -3.62
C VAL A 367 -5.66 -28.44 -2.21
N HIS A 368 -6.20 -27.47 -1.48
CA HIS A 368 -6.79 -27.67 -0.17
C HIS A 368 -8.22 -27.15 -0.13
N ASP A 369 -9.08 -27.88 0.59
CA ASP A 369 -10.43 -27.43 0.94
C ASP A 369 -10.35 -26.53 2.19
N LEU A 370 -11.09 -25.42 2.18
CA LEU A 370 -11.12 -24.43 3.27
C LEU A 370 -12.13 -24.77 4.36
#